data_AF-A0A7C9JGC8-F1
#
_entry.id   AF-A0A7C9JGC8-F1
#
_cell.length_a   1.000
_cell.length_b   1.000
_cell.length_c   1.000
_cell.angle_alpha   90.00
_cell.angle_beta   90.00
_cell.angle_gamma   90.00
#
_symmetry.space_group_name_H-M   'P 1'
#
loop_
_entity.id
_entity.type
_entity.pdbx_description
1 polymer ?
#
loop_
_entity_poly.entity_id
_entity_poly.type
_entity_poly.pdbx_seq_one_letter_code
_entity_poly.pdbx_strand_id
1 'polypeptide(L)'
;MDWRYRPRHTRLRKLTMKAFTARAIEPWRAVAQTVTTELLDELAERDEIELIADFASRLPPRVIGAILGLSLEHSAEVYRQTQLLTVADPELADLAPKAAEALADIARDLIREKRRAPGDDLASFLIATRPGTSAWDTASTTAWEPPSSGSRARSPFRTWSGGSRRCASPGRGTRLPTVPASCPGFRSSSGSPCVRSPAMAWWLTVDQQVCLGTGLCSAMAPELLELGEEGVAVARRGELVRPEQIAIAQDVAACCPVEAIILRER
;
A
#
# COMPACT_ATOMS: atom_id res chain seq x y z
N MET A 1 -5.39 8.21 23.51
CA MET A 1 -6.52 7.40 22.98
C MET A 1 -5.96 6.50 21.89
N ASP A 2 -5.89 5.19 22.13
CA ASP A 2 -5.23 4.25 21.20
C ASP A 2 -6.16 3.86 20.04
N TRP A 3 -5.82 4.31 18.83
CA TRP A 3 -6.55 3.99 17.60
C TRP A 3 -6.30 2.56 17.13
N ARG A 4 -5.27 1.89 17.66
CA ARG A 4 -4.88 0.51 17.32
C ARG A 4 -5.84 -0.54 17.91
N TYR A 5 -6.75 -0.15 18.81
CA TYR A 5 -7.71 -1.07 19.43
C TYR A 5 -8.81 -1.53 18.46
N ARG A 6 -9.03 -2.85 18.43
CA ARG A 6 -9.70 -3.61 17.36
C ARG A 6 -11.11 -3.19 16.92
N PRO A 7 -12.09 -2.92 17.81
CA PRO A 7 -13.40 -2.49 17.36
C PRO A 7 -13.37 -1.13 16.65
N ARG A 8 -12.42 -0.25 17.02
CA ARG A 8 -12.24 1.05 16.36
C ARG A 8 -11.52 0.91 15.03
N HIS A 9 -10.40 0.20 15.00
CA HIS A 9 -9.62 0.01 13.77
C HIS A 9 -10.43 -0.74 12.69
N THR A 10 -11.14 -1.82 13.05
CA THR A 10 -11.97 -2.58 12.11
C THR A 10 -13.10 -1.73 11.53
N ARG A 11 -13.76 -0.93 12.38
CA ARG A 11 -14.81 0.00 11.94
C ARG A 11 -14.26 1.06 10.98
N LEU A 12 -13.13 1.68 11.31
CA LEU A 12 -12.49 2.69 10.46
C LEU A 12 -12.03 2.09 9.13
N ARG A 13 -11.36 0.92 9.17
CA ARG A 13 -10.94 0.18 7.97
C ARG A 13 -12.13 -0.14 7.06
N LYS A 14 -13.27 -0.61 7.60
CA LYS A 14 -14.48 -0.88 6.81
C LYS A 14 -15.05 0.38 6.13
N LEU A 15 -14.91 1.55 6.75
CA LEU A 15 -15.33 2.83 6.15
C LEU A 15 -14.36 3.27 5.05
N THR A 16 -13.06 3.21 5.33
CA THR A 16 -12.02 3.69 4.41
C THR A 16 -11.81 2.76 3.20
N MET A 17 -11.85 1.44 3.37
CA MET A 17 -11.58 0.48 2.29
C MET A 17 -12.56 0.55 1.13
N LYS A 18 -13.77 1.11 1.33
CA LYS A 18 -14.71 1.38 0.24
C LYS A 18 -14.15 2.38 -0.78
N ALA A 19 -13.28 3.29 -0.35
CA ALA A 19 -12.58 4.24 -1.21
C ALA A 19 -11.42 3.63 -2.02
N PHE A 20 -10.96 2.43 -1.66
CA PHE A 20 -9.78 1.80 -2.27
C PHE A 20 -10.15 0.55 -3.08
N THR A 21 -11.36 0.49 -3.63
CA THR A 21 -11.76 -0.58 -4.55
C THR A 21 -11.20 -0.32 -5.96
N ALA A 22 -10.99 -1.38 -6.76
CA ALA A 22 -10.46 -1.24 -8.13
C ALA A 22 -11.23 -0.21 -8.98
N ARG A 23 -12.55 -0.15 -8.83
CA ARG A 23 -13.40 0.84 -9.52
C ARG A 23 -13.21 2.25 -8.97
N ALA A 24 -13.07 2.42 -7.66
CA ALA A 24 -12.92 3.72 -7.01
C ALA A 24 -11.56 4.36 -7.29
N ILE A 25 -10.50 3.56 -7.47
CA ILE A 25 -9.14 4.05 -7.73
C ILE A 25 -8.86 4.33 -9.21
N GLU A 26 -9.70 3.86 -10.14
CA GLU A 26 -9.45 4.03 -11.57
C GLU A 26 -9.25 5.50 -12.00
N PRO A 27 -10.03 6.49 -11.50
CA PRO A 27 -9.78 7.90 -11.77
C PRO A 27 -8.40 8.39 -11.29
N TRP A 28 -7.84 7.77 -10.26
CA TRP A 28 -6.54 8.13 -9.70
C TRP A 28 -5.37 7.62 -10.55
N ARG A 29 -5.61 6.71 -11.50
CA ARG A 29 -4.58 6.31 -12.48
C ARG A 29 -4.07 7.52 -13.26
N ALA A 30 -4.97 8.40 -13.70
CA ALA A 30 -4.61 9.62 -14.42
C ALA A 30 -3.77 10.58 -13.56
N VAL A 31 -4.08 10.65 -12.26
CA VAL A 31 -3.32 11.44 -11.27
C VAL A 31 -1.91 10.89 -11.14
N ALA A 32 -1.77 9.58 -10.92
CA ALA A 32 -0.46 8.94 -10.81
C ALA A 32 0.39 9.12 -12.08
N GLN A 33 -0.24 9.03 -13.25
CA GLN A 33 0.45 9.24 -14.53
C GLN A 33 0.91 10.70 -14.68
N THR A 34 0.06 11.67 -14.35
CA THR A 34 0.39 13.10 -14.40
C THR A 34 1.57 13.42 -13.49
N VAL A 35 1.50 13.02 -12.23
CA VAL A 35 2.58 13.24 -11.24
C VAL A 35 3.87 12.55 -11.67
N THR A 36 3.77 11.35 -12.26
CA THR A 36 4.94 10.63 -12.79
C THR A 36 5.59 11.41 -13.92
N THR A 37 4.81 11.90 -14.89
CA THR A 37 5.33 12.70 -16.01
C THR A 37 5.98 13.98 -15.52
N GLU A 38 5.35 14.71 -14.62
CA GLU A 38 5.90 15.95 -14.03
C GLU A 38 7.23 15.68 -13.31
N LEU A 39 7.31 14.61 -12.51
CA LEU A 39 8.56 14.21 -11.85
C LEU A 39 9.66 13.83 -12.85
N LEU A 40 9.32 13.14 -13.93
CA LEU A 40 10.30 12.79 -14.96
C LEU A 40 10.77 14.02 -15.73
N ASP A 41 9.88 14.97 -16.01
CA ASP A 41 10.21 16.23 -16.67
C ASP A 41 11.14 17.09 -15.80
N GLU A 42 10.92 17.16 -14.48
CA GLU A 42 11.82 17.82 -13.52
C GLU A 42 13.23 17.21 -13.52
N LEU A 43 13.33 15.90 -13.77
CA LEU A 43 14.59 15.16 -13.75
C LEU A 43 15.27 15.11 -15.12
N ALA A 44 14.56 15.38 -16.20
CA ALA A 44 15.06 15.27 -17.58
C ALA A 44 16.20 16.24 -17.90
N GLU A 45 16.31 17.35 -17.15
CA GLU A 45 17.40 18.33 -17.31
C GLU A 45 18.70 17.91 -16.62
N ARG A 46 18.72 16.78 -15.90
CA ARG A 46 19.89 16.28 -15.18
C ARG A 46 20.56 15.14 -15.95
N ASP A 47 21.89 15.20 -16.04
CA ASP A 47 22.68 14.13 -16.64
C ASP A 47 22.70 12.86 -15.77
N GLU A 48 22.61 13.03 -14.45
CA GLU A 48 22.59 11.93 -13.47
C GLU A 48 21.53 12.17 -12.37
N ILE A 49 20.86 11.08 -12.00
CA ILE A 49 19.84 11.04 -10.95
C ILE A 49 20.06 9.83 -10.04
N GLU A 50 19.71 9.97 -8.76
CA GLU A 50 19.61 8.83 -7.84
C GLU A 50 18.15 8.38 -7.79
N LEU A 51 17.85 7.23 -8.39
CA LEU A 51 16.47 6.77 -8.64
C LEU A 51 15.60 6.74 -7.37
N ILE A 52 16.15 6.34 -6.23
CA ILE A 52 15.38 6.21 -4.99
C ILE A 52 15.05 7.58 -4.41
N ALA A 53 16.05 8.43 -4.17
CA ALA A 53 15.94 9.73 -3.53
C ALA A 53 15.32 10.80 -4.44
N ASP A 54 15.58 10.72 -5.75
CA ASP A 54 15.10 11.71 -6.72
C ASP A 54 13.72 11.39 -7.29
N PHE A 55 13.32 10.10 -7.36
CA PHE A 55 12.05 9.69 -7.96
C PHE A 55 11.17 8.83 -7.05
N ALA A 56 11.64 7.65 -6.64
CA ALA A 56 10.78 6.64 -5.99
C ALA A 56 10.25 7.09 -4.62
N SER A 57 11.05 7.85 -3.85
CA SER A 57 10.65 8.42 -2.56
C SER A 57 9.66 9.57 -2.71
N ARG A 58 9.75 10.33 -3.82
CA ARG A 58 8.94 11.54 -4.07
C ARG A 58 7.61 11.24 -4.73
N LEU A 59 7.50 10.15 -5.49
CA LEU A 59 6.29 9.82 -6.23
C LEU A 59 5.07 9.51 -5.31
N PRO A 60 5.12 8.54 -4.37
CA PRO A 60 3.98 8.23 -3.51
C PRO A 60 3.36 9.41 -2.75
N PRO A 61 4.14 10.28 -2.06
CA PRO A 61 3.58 11.40 -1.29
C PRO A 61 2.95 12.47 -2.20
N ARG A 62 3.48 12.70 -3.41
CA ARG A 62 2.85 13.62 -4.39
C ARG A 62 1.54 13.06 -4.93
N VAL A 63 1.51 11.76 -5.25
CA VAL A 63 0.29 11.09 -5.75
C VAL A 63 -0.80 11.11 -4.68
N ILE A 64 -0.49 10.69 -3.44
CA ILE A 64 -1.50 10.67 -2.38
C ILE A 64 -1.95 12.09 -2.00
N GLY A 65 -1.04 13.07 -2.04
CA GLY A 65 -1.39 14.47 -1.78
C GLY A 65 -2.38 15.01 -2.80
N ALA A 66 -2.16 14.74 -4.08
CA ALA A 66 -3.10 15.11 -5.14
C ALA A 66 -4.46 14.42 -4.98
N ILE A 67 -4.49 13.12 -4.64
CA ILE A 67 -5.73 12.35 -4.41
C ILE A 67 -6.51 12.89 -3.19
N LEU A 68 -5.81 13.29 -2.12
CA LEU A 68 -6.40 13.89 -0.93
C LEU A 68 -6.84 15.35 -1.15
N GLY A 69 -6.50 15.96 -2.28
CA GLY A 69 -6.77 17.35 -2.57
C GLY A 69 -5.95 18.31 -1.70
N LEU A 70 -4.72 17.92 -1.32
CA LEU A 70 -3.75 18.79 -0.68
C LEU A 70 -3.20 19.82 -1.66
N SER A 71 -2.81 20.98 -1.15
CA SER A 71 -1.97 21.92 -1.91
C SER A 71 -0.58 21.33 -2.18
N LEU A 72 0.13 21.84 -3.18
CA LEU A 72 1.51 21.45 -3.48
C LEU A 72 2.44 21.66 -2.28
N GLU A 73 2.26 22.77 -1.55
CA GLU A 73 3.02 23.09 -0.34
C GLU A 73 2.77 22.06 0.77
N HIS A 74 1.51 21.71 1.04
CA HIS A 74 1.18 20.67 2.01
C HIS A 74 1.69 19.30 1.57
N SER A 75 1.73 19.00 0.27
CA SER A 75 2.24 17.72 -0.24
C SER A 75 3.74 17.55 0.02
N ALA A 76 4.53 18.62 -0.15
CA ALA A 76 5.96 18.62 0.16
C ALA A 76 6.21 18.52 1.68
N GLU A 77 5.40 19.18 2.48
CA GLU A 77 5.44 19.09 3.94
C GLU A 77 5.12 17.65 4.41
N VAL A 78 4.03 17.07 3.91
CA VAL A 78 3.62 15.70 4.23
C VAL A 78 4.72 14.71 3.89
N TYR A 79 5.38 14.85 2.74
CA TYR A 79 6.54 14.03 2.39
C TYR A 79 7.63 14.11 3.46
N ARG A 80 8.06 15.33 3.81
CA ARG A 80 9.16 15.54 4.76
C ARG A 80 8.84 14.94 6.12
N GLN A 81 7.64 15.18 6.63
CA GLN A 81 7.22 14.64 7.92
C GLN A 81 7.04 13.12 7.89
N THR A 82 6.58 12.55 6.77
CA THR A 82 6.45 11.10 6.62
C THR A 82 7.80 10.39 6.65
N GLN A 83 8.84 10.98 6.04
CA GLN A 83 10.20 10.42 6.11
C GLN A 83 10.71 10.29 7.55
N LEU A 84 10.43 11.28 8.40
CA LEU A 84 10.78 11.24 9.82
C LEU A 84 10.03 10.16 10.63
N LEU A 85 8.93 9.61 10.08
CA LEU A 85 8.18 8.52 10.69
C LEU A 85 8.57 7.14 10.15
N THR A 86 9.07 7.06 8.91
CA THR A 86 9.32 5.79 8.22
C THR A 86 10.78 5.38 8.19
N VAL A 87 11.72 6.32 8.30
CA VAL A 87 13.14 6.00 8.35
C VAL A 87 13.48 5.56 9.78
N ALA A 88 13.93 4.32 9.93
CA ALA A 88 14.43 3.77 11.19
C ALA A 88 15.85 4.29 11.48
N ASP A 89 16.01 5.61 11.52
CA ASP A 89 17.24 6.27 11.93
C ASP A 89 17.13 6.60 13.42
N PRO A 90 17.96 5.97 14.29
CA PRO A 90 17.98 6.26 15.72
C PRO A 90 18.22 7.74 16.05
N GLU A 91 18.94 8.48 15.21
CA GLU A 91 19.21 9.90 15.41
C GLU A 91 17.96 10.78 15.17
N LEU A 92 16.99 10.28 14.41
CA LEU A 92 15.75 10.97 14.09
C LEU A 92 14.58 10.53 14.99
N ALA A 93 14.80 9.57 15.89
CA ALA A 93 13.76 9.01 16.74
C ALA A 93 13.06 10.08 17.61
N ASP A 94 13.79 11.06 18.09
CA ASP A 94 13.27 12.17 18.90
C ASP A 94 12.40 13.17 18.10
N LEU A 95 12.49 13.13 16.76
CA LEU A 95 11.70 13.97 15.87
C LEU A 95 10.36 13.33 15.48
N ALA A 96 10.22 12.00 15.60
CA ALA A 96 9.01 11.29 15.23
C ALA A 96 7.73 11.82 15.92
N PRO A 97 7.73 12.15 17.23
CA PRO A 97 6.55 12.75 17.87
C PRO A 97 6.16 14.11 17.27
N LYS A 98 7.15 14.97 16.97
CA LYS A 98 6.92 16.28 16.35
C LYS A 98 6.42 16.15 14.92
N ALA A 99 6.95 15.20 14.16
CA ALA A 99 6.50 14.91 12.80
C ALA A 99 5.06 14.39 12.77
N ALA A 100 4.70 13.52 13.72
CA ALA A 100 3.32 13.05 13.87
C ALA A 100 2.36 14.19 14.23
N GLU A 101 2.76 15.11 15.09
CA GLU A 101 1.97 16.30 15.42
C GLU A 101 1.79 17.22 14.21
N ALA A 102 2.85 17.50 13.46
CA ALA A 102 2.79 18.30 12.23
C ALA A 102 1.86 17.68 11.18
N LEU A 103 1.90 16.36 10.97
CA LEU A 103 0.95 15.67 10.08
C LEU A 103 -0.49 15.77 10.59
N ALA A 104 -0.69 15.72 11.91
CA ALA A 104 -2.02 15.89 12.50
C ALA A 104 -2.53 17.33 12.34
N ASP A 105 -1.67 18.35 12.41
CA ASP A 105 -2.00 19.74 12.08
C ASP A 105 -2.48 19.87 10.63
N ILE A 106 -1.69 19.36 9.67
CA ILE A 106 -2.02 19.39 8.24
C ILE A 106 -3.35 18.69 7.99
N ALA A 107 -3.58 17.52 8.60
CA ALA A 107 -4.84 16.81 8.48
C ALA A 107 -6.02 17.61 9.05
N ARG A 108 -5.85 18.28 10.19
CA ARG A 108 -6.88 19.14 10.79
C ARG A 108 -7.23 20.32 9.90
N ASP A 109 -6.24 20.95 9.29
CA ASP A 109 -6.46 22.08 8.40
C ASP A 109 -7.11 21.65 7.09
N LEU A 110 -6.69 20.53 6.51
CA LEU A 110 -7.37 19.92 5.36
C LEU A 110 -8.84 19.63 5.68
N ILE A 111 -9.14 19.04 6.84
CA ILE A 111 -10.52 18.76 7.26
C ILE A 111 -11.33 20.06 7.37
N ARG A 112 -10.76 21.13 7.92
CA ARG A 112 -11.43 22.44 8.04
C ARG A 112 -11.70 23.04 6.65
N GLU A 113 -10.74 22.96 5.75
CA GLU A 113 -10.85 23.44 4.37
C GLU A 113 -11.96 22.70 3.63
N LYS A 114 -11.90 21.36 3.57
CA LYS A 114 -12.87 20.53 2.84
C LYS A 114 -14.27 20.56 3.45
N ARG A 115 -14.41 20.86 4.76
CA ARG A 115 -15.73 21.12 5.36
C ARG A 115 -16.35 22.44 4.89
N ARG A 116 -15.54 23.44 4.55
CA ARG A 116 -16.01 24.74 4.04
C ARG A 116 -16.28 24.69 2.54
N ALA A 117 -15.42 24.02 1.80
CA ALA A 117 -15.51 23.85 0.35
C ALA A 117 -15.17 22.40 -0.01
N PRO A 118 -16.15 21.48 0.03
CA PRO A 118 -15.95 20.11 -0.43
C PRO A 118 -15.58 20.09 -1.92
N GLY A 119 -14.62 19.25 -2.29
CA GLY A 119 -14.25 18.99 -3.68
C GLY A 119 -14.46 17.52 -4.05
N ASP A 120 -14.08 17.16 -5.27
CA ASP A 120 -14.15 15.77 -5.76
C ASP A 120 -12.96 14.90 -5.28
N ASP A 121 -12.36 15.23 -4.14
CA ASP A 121 -11.17 14.54 -3.60
C ASP A 121 -11.50 13.48 -2.53
N LEU A 122 -10.54 12.59 -2.27
CA LEU A 122 -10.68 11.52 -1.28
C LEU A 122 -10.94 12.07 0.13
N ALA A 123 -10.35 13.22 0.50
CA ALA A 123 -10.55 13.78 1.83
C ALA A 123 -12.00 14.25 2.03
N SER A 124 -12.57 14.95 1.05
CA SER A 124 -13.96 15.38 1.03
C SER A 124 -14.92 14.19 1.12
N PHE A 125 -14.63 13.12 0.36
CA PHE A 125 -15.38 11.89 0.47
C PHE A 125 -15.33 11.28 1.88
N LEU A 126 -14.13 11.13 2.46
CA LEU A 126 -13.96 10.50 3.77
C LEU A 126 -14.64 11.32 4.88
N ILE A 127 -14.62 12.65 4.76
CA ILE A 127 -15.31 13.58 5.67
C ILE A 127 -16.83 13.43 5.57
N ALA A 128 -17.37 13.23 4.36
CA ALA A 128 -18.80 13.04 4.13
C ALA A 128 -19.31 11.65 4.56
N THR A 129 -18.42 10.67 4.67
CA THR A 129 -18.78 9.28 4.95
C THR A 129 -19.35 9.11 6.36
N ARG A 130 -20.59 8.61 6.44
CA ARG A 130 -21.22 8.18 7.69
C ARG A 130 -21.27 6.65 7.77
N PRO A 131 -21.32 6.07 8.98
CA PRO A 131 -21.65 4.65 9.14
C PRO A 131 -22.97 4.34 8.41
N GLY A 132 -22.94 3.44 7.43
CA GLY A 132 -24.13 3.00 6.67
C GLY A 132 -24.43 3.76 5.37
N THR A 133 -23.72 4.83 5.02
CA THR A 133 -23.92 5.56 3.76
C THR A 133 -22.82 5.21 2.74
N SER A 134 -23.16 4.78 1.52
CA SER A 134 -22.23 4.70 0.39
C SER A 134 -22.37 5.93 -0.50
N ALA A 135 -21.64 7.00 -0.18
CA ALA A 135 -21.62 8.18 -1.05
C ALA A 135 -20.86 7.94 -2.37
N TRP A 136 -20.04 6.88 -2.47
CA TRP A 136 -19.29 6.53 -3.68
C TRP A 136 -20.17 6.03 -4.83
N ASP A 137 -21.30 5.38 -4.52
CA ASP A 137 -22.18 4.85 -5.57
C ASP A 137 -22.90 5.99 -6.31
N THR A 138 -23.23 7.08 -5.60
CA THR A 138 -23.91 8.26 -6.17
C THR A 138 -22.96 9.32 -6.74
N ALA A 139 -21.71 9.42 -6.28
CA ALA A 139 -20.74 10.40 -6.80
C ALA A 139 -20.12 10.01 -8.15
N SER A 140 -20.33 8.79 -8.64
CA SER A 140 -19.68 8.25 -9.85
C SER A 140 -20.18 8.80 -11.20
N THR A 141 -21.05 9.82 -11.22
CA THR A 141 -21.58 10.40 -12.48
C THR A 141 -20.96 11.74 -12.83
N THR A 142 -20.34 12.45 -11.90
CA THR A 142 -19.49 13.60 -12.23
C THR A 142 -18.07 13.09 -12.41
N ALA A 143 -17.56 13.21 -13.63
CA ALA A 143 -16.17 12.92 -13.94
C ALA A 143 -15.30 13.66 -12.90
N TRP A 144 -14.51 12.90 -12.14
CA TRP A 144 -13.35 13.46 -11.45
C TRP A 144 -12.50 14.15 -12.50
N GLU A 145 -12.66 15.47 -12.61
CA GLU A 145 -11.75 16.30 -13.39
C GLU A 145 -10.56 16.56 -12.48
N PRO A 146 -9.34 16.15 -12.85
CA PRO A 146 -8.15 16.62 -12.13
C PRO A 146 -8.23 18.15 -12.07
N PRO A 147 -7.70 18.80 -11.02
CA PRO A 147 -7.70 20.26 -10.94
C PRO A 147 -7.12 20.80 -12.25
N SER A 148 -8.01 21.28 -13.12
CA SER A 148 -7.61 21.96 -14.33
C SER A 148 -6.82 23.18 -13.86
N SER A 149 -5.86 23.58 -14.67
CA SER A 149 -4.91 24.68 -14.48
C SER A 149 -5.57 26.07 -14.38
N GLY A 150 -6.72 26.17 -13.71
CA GLY A 150 -7.68 27.27 -13.72
C GLY A 150 -7.55 28.29 -12.58
N SER A 151 -6.64 28.11 -11.61
CA SER A 151 -6.13 29.27 -10.85
C SER A 151 -4.83 29.72 -11.52
N ARG A 152 -4.87 30.92 -12.12
CA ARG A 152 -3.75 31.55 -12.82
C ARG A 152 -2.60 31.85 -11.84
N ALA A 153 -1.86 30.84 -11.40
CA ALA A 153 -0.44 30.98 -11.16
C ALA A 153 0.23 30.78 -12.52
N ARG A 154 0.78 31.87 -13.05
CA ARG A 154 1.47 31.94 -14.33
C ARG A 154 2.62 30.94 -14.30
N SER A 155 2.45 29.75 -14.89
CA SER A 155 3.56 28.83 -15.14
C SER A 155 4.54 29.51 -16.12
N PRO A 156 5.83 29.68 -15.75
CA PRO A 156 6.78 30.36 -16.61
C PRO A 156 7.31 29.46 -17.76
N PHE A 157 6.92 28.19 -17.84
CA PHE A 157 7.52 27.26 -18.78
C PHE A 157 6.72 27.14 -20.07
N ARG A 158 7.29 27.75 -21.11
CA ARG A 158 6.76 27.89 -22.47
C ARG A 158 6.56 26.54 -23.15
N THR A 159 5.57 26.58 -24.02
CA THR A 159 5.23 25.67 -25.13
C THR A 159 6.44 24.92 -25.72
N TRP A 160 6.40 23.60 -25.64
CA TRP A 160 7.25 22.72 -26.42
C TRP A 160 6.81 22.70 -27.89
N SER A 161 7.68 23.19 -28.77
CA SER A 161 7.62 22.92 -30.21
C SER A 161 8.83 22.06 -30.59
N GLY A 162 8.58 20.76 -30.77
CA GLY A 162 9.30 19.88 -31.70
C GLY A 162 10.81 19.69 -31.50
N GLY A 163 11.20 18.46 -31.15
CA GLY A 163 12.58 18.02 -31.31
C GLY A 163 12.86 16.68 -30.64
N SER A 164 12.40 15.58 -31.24
CA SER A 164 12.74 14.23 -30.79
C SER A 164 14.25 13.98 -30.96
N ARG A 165 15.03 14.12 -29.89
CA ARG A 165 16.34 13.47 -29.80
C ARG A 165 16.16 12.19 -28.99
N ARG A 166 16.07 11.07 -29.71
CA ARG A 166 16.23 9.72 -29.16
C ARG A 166 17.62 9.62 -28.54
N CYS A 167 17.69 9.37 -27.24
CA CYS A 167 18.91 8.90 -26.60
C CYS A 167 19.29 7.54 -27.23
N ALA A 168 20.43 7.49 -27.90
CA ALA A 168 21.03 6.26 -28.39
C ALA A 168 21.75 5.56 -27.22
N SER A 169 21.32 4.36 -26.86
CA SER A 169 22.07 3.48 -25.95
C SER A 169 23.14 2.70 -26.75
N PRO A 170 24.42 2.67 -26.34
CA PRO A 170 25.39 1.75 -26.89
C PRO A 170 25.10 0.34 -26.36
N GLY A 171 25.05 -0.63 -27.28
CA GLY A 171 24.59 -1.98 -27.02
C GLY A 171 25.37 -2.74 -25.95
N ARG A 172 24.62 -3.44 -25.11
CA ARG A 172 25.00 -4.75 -24.54
C ARG A 172 23.74 -5.59 -24.49
N GLY A 173 23.59 -6.45 -25.50
CA GLY A 173 22.53 -7.44 -25.55
C GLY A 173 22.84 -8.56 -24.56
N THR A 174 22.02 -8.65 -23.52
CA THR A 174 21.80 -9.90 -22.79
C THR A 174 20.33 -10.22 -22.87
N ARG A 175 20.02 -11.34 -23.55
CA ARG A 175 18.68 -11.88 -23.69
C ARG A 175 18.15 -12.20 -22.30
N LEU A 176 16.96 -11.69 -21.97
CA LEU A 176 16.12 -12.22 -20.90
C LEU A 176 15.89 -13.72 -21.15
N PRO A 177 16.13 -14.62 -20.19
CA PRO A 177 15.76 -16.01 -20.37
C PRO A 177 14.23 -16.11 -20.36
N THR A 178 13.69 -16.46 -21.52
CA THR A 178 12.32 -16.94 -21.69
C THR A 178 12.13 -18.23 -20.88
N VAL A 179 11.15 -18.24 -19.98
CA VAL A 179 10.70 -19.44 -19.28
C VAL A 179 9.89 -20.30 -20.27
N PRO A 180 10.29 -21.54 -20.61
CA PRO A 180 9.41 -22.45 -21.32
C PRO A 180 8.51 -23.19 -20.34
N ALA A 181 7.24 -23.26 -20.70
CA ALA A 181 6.23 -24.09 -20.07
C ALA A 181 6.61 -25.58 -20.10
N SER A 182 6.33 -26.26 -18.97
CA SER A 182 6.02 -27.69 -18.82
C SER A 182 6.94 -28.73 -19.50
N CYS A 183 7.55 -29.60 -18.70
CA CYS A 183 7.88 -30.96 -19.14
C CYS A 183 7.54 -32.00 -18.04
N PRO A 184 6.72 -33.03 -18.35
CA PRO A 184 6.32 -34.08 -17.42
C PRO A 184 7.36 -35.19 -17.38
N GLY A 185 7.64 -35.73 -16.18
CA GLY A 185 8.37 -36.99 -16.02
C GLY A 185 9.73 -36.84 -15.34
N PHE A 186 9.71 -36.77 -14.01
CA PHE A 186 10.84 -37.27 -13.21
C PHE A 186 10.26 -38.01 -12.01
N ARG A 187 10.29 -39.35 -12.07
CA ARG A 187 9.85 -40.23 -10.99
C ARG A 187 11.07 -41.00 -10.45
N SER A 188 11.38 -40.69 -9.19
CA SER A 188 12.02 -41.46 -8.12
C SER A 188 13.27 -42.32 -8.36
N SER A 189 14.28 -42.09 -7.53
CA SER A 189 14.91 -43.18 -6.77
C SER A 189 15.71 -42.68 -5.56
N SER A 190 15.11 -42.73 -4.37
CA SER A 190 15.82 -43.14 -3.15
C SER A 190 14.77 -43.31 -2.04
N GLY A 191 14.35 -44.55 -1.83
CA GLY A 191 13.60 -44.92 -0.65
C GLY A 191 14.52 -44.80 0.57
N SER A 192 14.33 -43.73 1.33
CA SER A 192 14.68 -43.70 2.75
C SER A 192 13.53 -44.35 3.53
N PRO A 193 13.79 -45.17 4.57
CA PRO A 193 12.73 -45.79 5.34
C PRO A 193 11.88 -44.69 5.97
N CYS A 194 10.55 -44.85 5.90
CA CYS A 194 9.63 -44.06 6.70
C CYS A 194 9.94 -44.29 8.18
N VAL A 195 10.81 -43.46 8.74
CA VAL A 195 10.83 -43.21 10.18
C VAL A 195 9.55 -42.44 10.46
N ARG A 196 8.53 -43.12 10.98
CA ARG A 196 7.42 -42.45 11.64
C ARG A 196 7.98 -41.77 12.88
N SER A 197 8.44 -40.53 12.73
CA SER A 197 8.56 -39.63 13.86
C SER A 197 7.17 -39.52 14.52
N PRO A 198 7.07 -39.43 15.85
CA PRO A 198 5.80 -39.17 16.50
C PRO A 198 5.25 -37.88 15.88
N ALA A 199 4.01 -37.94 15.38
CA ALA A 199 3.38 -36.78 14.77
C ALA A 199 3.20 -35.73 15.86
N MET A 200 4.16 -34.81 15.96
CA MET A 200 4.04 -33.57 16.74
C MET A 200 2.90 -32.80 16.10
N ALA A 201 1.74 -32.83 16.75
CA ALA A 201 0.57 -32.09 16.30
C ALA A 201 0.75 -30.64 16.75
N TRP A 202 0.55 -29.69 15.83
CA TRP A 202 0.61 -28.27 16.11
C TRP A 202 -0.77 -27.65 15.98
N TRP A 203 -1.13 -26.72 16.85
CA TRP A 203 -2.31 -25.90 16.71
C TRP A 203 -1.97 -24.55 16.07
N LEU A 204 -2.63 -24.27 14.95
CA LEU A 204 -2.65 -22.97 14.29
C LEU A 204 -3.89 -22.21 14.72
N THR A 205 -3.69 -21.05 15.34
CA THR A 205 -4.76 -20.14 15.75
C THR A 205 -4.41 -18.71 15.32
N VAL A 206 -5.43 -17.88 15.15
CA VAL A 206 -5.24 -16.44 14.90
C VAL A 206 -5.81 -15.68 16.08
N ASP A 207 -4.97 -14.84 16.70
CA ASP A 207 -5.38 -13.94 17.75
C ASP A 207 -6.38 -12.91 17.18
N GLN A 208 -7.62 -13.06 17.61
CA GLN A 208 -8.75 -12.22 17.25
C GLN A 208 -8.84 -10.90 18.03
N GLN A 209 -7.77 -10.47 18.68
CA GLN A 209 -7.64 -9.13 19.27
C GLN A 209 -6.54 -8.34 18.56
N VAL A 210 -5.50 -9.00 18.07
CA VAL A 210 -4.31 -8.33 17.52
C VAL A 210 -4.24 -8.34 15.98
N CYS A 211 -4.81 -9.33 15.28
CA CYS A 211 -4.80 -9.35 13.80
C CYS A 211 -5.32 -8.04 13.18
N LEU A 212 -4.52 -7.43 12.30
CA LEU A 212 -4.85 -6.20 11.57
C LEU A 212 -5.74 -6.40 10.34
N GLY A 213 -5.96 -7.66 9.93
CA GLY A 213 -6.85 -7.97 8.81
C GLY A 213 -6.29 -7.61 7.43
N THR A 214 -4.96 -7.62 7.27
CA THR A 214 -4.28 -7.28 6.01
C THR A 214 -4.49 -8.32 4.92
N GLY A 215 -4.83 -9.56 5.27
CA GLY A 215 -5.06 -10.65 4.32
C GLY A 215 -3.79 -11.22 3.68
N LEU A 216 -2.60 -10.76 4.08
CA LEU A 216 -1.32 -11.25 3.56
C LEU A 216 -1.16 -12.75 3.81
N CYS A 217 -1.52 -13.20 5.01
CA CYS A 217 -1.40 -14.59 5.41
C CYS A 217 -2.34 -15.53 4.63
N SER A 218 -3.56 -15.10 4.30
CA SER A 218 -4.46 -15.87 3.43
C SER A 218 -4.02 -15.88 1.97
N ALA A 219 -3.24 -14.88 1.53
CA ALA A 219 -2.64 -14.88 0.19
C ALA A 219 -1.40 -15.78 0.13
N MET A 220 -0.63 -15.85 1.22
CA MET A 220 0.57 -16.68 1.32
C MET A 220 0.24 -18.18 1.48
N ALA A 221 -0.75 -18.51 2.31
CA ALA A 221 -1.15 -19.89 2.60
C ALA A 221 -2.69 -20.04 2.59
N PRO A 222 -3.32 -19.94 1.41
CA PRO A 222 -4.77 -20.02 1.27
C PRO A 222 -5.38 -21.35 1.73
N GLU A 223 -4.57 -22.41 1.80
CA GLU A 223 -4.95 -23.74 2.28
C GLU A 223 -5.00 -23.85 3.81
N LEU A 224 -4.30 -22.96 4.53
CA LEU A 224 -4.26 -22.93 5.99
C LEU A 224 -5.10 -21.81 6.58
N LEU A 225 -5.18 -20.67 5.90
CA LEU A 225 -5.78 -19.44 6.41
C LEU A 225 -6.73 -18.83 5.39
N GLU A 226 -7.81 -18.24 5.88
CA GLU A 226 -8.74 -17.47 5.06
C GLU A 226 -9.04 -16.12 5.71
N LEU A 227 -9.49 -15.17 4.91
CA LEU A 227 -9.97 -13.89 5.41
C LEU A 227 -11.47 -13.99 5.65
N GLY A 228 -11.89 -14.00 6.92
CA GLY A 228 -13.30 -14.04 7.29
C GLY A 228 -14.04 -12.75 6.92
N GLU A 229 -15.37 -12.79 7.04
CA GLU A 229 -16.27 -11.68 6.64
C GLU A 229 -16.01 -10.37 7.38
N GLU A 230 -15.43 -10.43 8.58
CA GLU A 230 -15.04 -9.25 9.34
C GLU A 230 -13.70 -8.65 8.90
N GLY A 231 -13.04 -9.25 7.90
CA GLY A 231 -11.71 -8.89 7.44
C GLY A 231 -10.62 -9.39 8.37
N VAL A 232 -10.87 -10.43 9.17
CA VAL A 232 -9.91 -11.02 10.12
C VAL A 232 -9.46 -12.37 9.58
N ALA A 233 -8.17 -12.68 9.68
CA ALA A 233 -7.68 -13.99 9.29
C ALA A 233 -8.22 -15.07 10.23
N VAL A 234 -8.64 -16.19 9.67
CA VAL A 234 -9.17 -17.35 10.39
C VAL A 234 -8.41 -18.58 9.91
N ALA A 235 -8.01 -19.44 10.83
CA ALA A 235 -7.40 -20.71 10.48
C ALA A 235 -8.47 -21.64 9.91
N ARG A 236 -8.28 -22.11 8.66
CA ARG A 236 -9.14 -23.13 8.04
C ARG A 236 -9.06 -24.45 8.77
N ARG A 237 -7.89 -24.73 9.36
CA ARG A 237 -7.60 -25.93 10.16
C ARG A 237 -6.94 -25.51 11.45
N GLY A 238 -7.49 -25.97 12.57
CA GLY A 238 -6.86 -25.81 13.87
C GLY A 238 -5.64 -26.72 14.00
N GLU A 239 -5.77 -28.01 13.72
CA GLU A 239 -4.69 -28.99 13.92
C GLU A 239 -3.87 -29.22 12.64
N LEU A 240 -2.55 -29.11 12.76
CA LEU A 240 -1.55 -29.37 11.73
C LEU A 240 -0.75 -30.61 12.13
N VAL A 241 -0.82 -31.64 11.29
CA VAL A 241 -0.18 -32.94 11.56
C VAL A 241 0.97 -33.19 10.58
N ARG A 242 0.92 -32.56 9.40
CA ARG A 242 1.89 -32.80 8.33
C ARG A 242 3.05 -31.80 8.43
N PRO A 243 4.32 -32.25 8.38
CA PRO A 243 5.49 -31.38 8.51
C PRO A 243 5.50 -30.21 7.51
N GLU A 244 5.06 -30.44 6.27
CA GLU A 244 4.99 -29.39 5.25
C GLU A 244 4.01 -28.27 5.62
N GLN A 245 2.89 -28.61 6.27
CA GLN A 245 1.91 -27.62 6.72
C GLN A 245 2.42 -26.82 7.92
N ILE A 246 3.18 -27.47 8.81
CA ILE A 246 3.80 -26.81 9.95
C ILE A 246 4.84 -25.79 9.48
N ALA A 247 5.69 -26.15 8.52
CA ALA A 247 6.68 -25.25 7.94
C ALA A 247 6.04 -24.02 7.27
N ILE A 248 5.01 -24.23 6.43
CA ILE A 248 4.27 -23.12 5.82
C ILE A 248 3.64 -22.22 6.89
N ALA A 249 3.05 -22.81 7.93
CA ALA A 249 2.46 -22.02 9.00
C ALA A 249 3.50 -21.18 9.78
N GLN A 250 4.71 -21.70 9.96
CA GLN A 250 5.83 -20.98 10.60
C GLN A 250 6.27 -19.79 9.75
N ASP A 251 6.43 -19.98 8.44
CA ASP A 251 6.79 -18.90 7.51
C ASP A 251 5.72 -17.80 7.51
N VAL A 252 4.45 -18.20 7.47
CA VAL A 252 3.32 -17.25 7.50
C VAL A 252 3.24 -16.51 8.83
N ALA A 253 3.54 -17.18 9.96
CA ALA A 253 3.61 -16.54 11.26
C ALA A 253 4.74 -15.50 11.33
N ALA A 254 5.91 -15.82 10.78
CA ALA A 254 7.05 -14.90 10.70
C ALA A 254 6.78 -13.66 9.83
N CYS A 255 5.93 -13.78 8.81
CA CYS A 255 5.50 -12.64 7.98
C CYS A 255 4.36 -11.83 8.60
N CYS A 256 3.83 -12.20 9.78
CA CYS A 256 2.79 -11.44 10.45
C CYS A 256 3.39 -10.24 11.21
N PRO A 257 3.15 -8.99 10.77
CA PRO A 257 3.80 -7.80 11.37
C PRO A 257 3.32 -7.48 12.81
N VAL A 258 2.30 -8.18 13.28
CA VAL A 258 1.69 -7.99 14.61
C VAL A 258 1.60 -9.31 15.39
N GLU A 259 2.29 -10.35 14.94
CA GLU A 259 2.40 -11.64 15.64
C GLU A 259 1.04 -12.28 15.99
N ALA A 260 0.01 -12.01 15.18
CA ALA A 260 -1.34 -12.51 15.44
C ALA A 260 -1.52 -13.99 15.07
N ILE A 261 -0.54 -14.63 14.44
CA ILE A 261 -0.61 -16.04 14.01
C ILE A 261 0.16 -16.85 15.04
N ILE A 262 -0.59 -17.65 15.80
CA ILE A 262 -0.08 -18.37 16.95
C ILE A 262 -0.02 -19.84 16.61
N LEU A 263 1.19 -20.39 16.73
CA LEU A 263 1.49 -21.80 16.60
C LEU A 263 1.82 -22.37 17.99
N ARG A 264 1.14 -23.44 18.39
CA ARG A 264 1.38 -24.14 19.65
C ARG A 264 1.64 -25.62 19.40
N GLU A 265 2.75 -26.12 19.91
CA GLU A 265 3.02 -27.54 19.96
C GLU A 265 2.12 -28.23 21.00
N ARG A 266 1.71 -29.47 20.74
CA ARG A 266 0.85 -30.26 21.61
C ARG A 266 1.65 -31.22 22.49
#